data_AF-A0A962C013-F1
#
_entry.id   AF-A0A962C013-F1
#
_cell.length_a   1.000
_cell.length_b   1.000
_cell.length_c   1.000
_cell.angle_alpha   90.00
_cell.angle_beta   90.00
_cell.angle_gamma   90.00
#
_symmetry.space_group_name_H-M   'P 1'
#
loop_
_entity.id
_entity.type
_entity.pdbx_description
1 polymer ?
#
loop_
_entity_poly.entity_id
_entity_poly.type
_entity_poly.pdbx_seq_one_letter_code
_entity_poly.pdbx_strand_id
1 'polypeptide(L)' 'MSAFDSEHVLHVHHWTADYFSFRTTRSAGLRFENGQFVMIGLPADGKPLMRAYSIASANWEDEMEFFSIKVQDG' A
#
# COMPACT_ATOMS: atom_id res chain seq x y z
N MET A 1 4.16 16.85 12.25
CA MET A 1 3.31 16.01 11.37
C MET A 1 4.13 14.79 10.99
N SER A 2 3.58 13.59 11.11
CA SER A 2 4.23 12.38 10.59
C SER A 2 4.30 12.47 9.07
N ALA A 3 5.37 11.97 8.46
CA ALA A 3 5.48 11.92 7.00
C ALA A 3 4.58 10.83 6.38
N PHE A 4 4.02 9.94 7.20
CA PHE A 4 3.24 8.78 6.78
C PHE A 4 1.99 8.61 7.66
N ASP A 5 0.90 8.18 7.04
CA ASP A 5 -0.31 7.70 7.71
C ASP A 5 -0.19 6.20 8.02
N SER A 6 -0.80 5.76 9.11
CA SER A 6 -0.87 4.34 9.47
C SER A 6 -2.26 3.81 9.10
N GLU A 7 -2.30 2.84 8.19
CA GLU A 7 -3.53 2.25 7.67
C GLU A 7 -3.67 0.79 8.11
N HIS A 8 -4.90 0.30 8.21
CA HIS A 8 -5.20 -1.07 8.57
C HIS A 8 -5.44 -1.92 7.32
N VAL A 9 -4.81 -3.09 7.24
CA VAL A 9 -5.09 -4.08 6.20
C VAL A 9 -6.48 -4.67 6.45
N LEU A 10 -7.34 -4.57 5.44
CA LEU A 10 -8.72 -5.05 5.45
C LEU A 10 -8.86 -6.40 4.75
N HIS A 11 -8.08 -6.63 3.69
CA HIS A 11 -8.13 -7.84 2.89
C HIS A 11 -6.77 -8.17 2.30
N VAL A 12 -6.48 -9.47 2.15
CA VAL A 12 -5.27 -9.97 1.47
C VAL A 12 -5.68 -11.11 0.54
N HIS A 13 -5.24 -11.04 -0.70
CA HIS A 13 -5.46 -12.08 -1.70
C HIS A 13 -4.14 -12.52 -2.32
N HIS A 14 -3.81 -13.81 -2.22
CA HIS A 14 -2.65 -14.39 -2.89
C HIS A 14 -3.06 -14.98 -4.23
N TRP A 15 -2.58 -14.37 -5.33
CA TRP A 15 -2.87 -14.83 -6.69
C TRP A 15 -1.98 -16.02 -7.07
N THR A 16 -0.70 -15.95 -6.72
CA THR A 16 0.30 -16.99 -7.00
C THR A 16 1.32 -17.09 -5.86
N ALA A 17 2.34 -17.94 -6.02
CA ALA A 17 3.50 -17.98 -5.14
C ALA A 17 4.29 -16.64 -5.12
N ASP A 18 4.19 -15.84 -6.19
CA ASP A 18 4.98 -14.63 -6.39
C ASP A 18 4.15 -13.35 -6.35
N TYR A 19 2.81 -13.42 -6.40
CA TYR A 19 1.95 -12.24 -6.48
C TYR A 19 0.82 -12.25 -5.46
N PHE A 20 0.52 -11.08 -4.90
CA PHE A 20 -0.60 -10.85 -4.00
C PHE A 20 -1.14 -9.43 -4.14
N SER A 21 -2.41 -9.23 -3.81
CA SER A 21 -2.97 -7.90 -3.57
C SER A 21 -3.46 -7.78 -2.14
N PHE A 22 -3.51 -6.55 -1.64
CA PHE A 22 -4.08 -6.24 -0.34
C PHE A 22 -4.81 -4.91 -0.40
N ARG A 23 -5.86 -4.81 0.42
CA ARG A 23 -6.66 -3.61 0.58
C ARG A 23 -6.48 -3.05 1.99
N THR A 24 -6.44 -1.73 2.12
CA THR A 24 -6.33 -1.04 3.40
C THR A 24 -7.41 0.00 3.58
N THR A 25 -7.54 0.50 4.80
CA THR A 25 -8.22 1.77 5.06
C THR A 25 -7.54 2.91 4.27
N ARG A 26 -8.30 3.99 4.06
CA ARG A 26 -7.83 5.21 3.40
C ARG A 26 -7.99 6.41 4.33
N SER A 27 -6.89 7.09 4.62
CA SER A 27 -6.91 8.41 5.24
C SER A 27 -7.76 9.39 4.43
N ALA A 28 -8.70 10.06 5.09
CA ALA A 28 -9.60 11.03 4.45
C ALA A 28 -8.85 12.23 3.82
N GLY A 29 -7.60 12.46 4.24
CA GLY A 29 -6.73 13.49 3.67
C GLY A 29 -6.01 13.07 2.39
N LEU A 30 -5.95 11.76 2.08
CA LEU A 30 -5.20 11.24 0.95
C LEU A 30 -5.97 11.43 -0.36
N ARG A 31 -5.47 12.36 -1.20
CA ARG A 31 -5.97 12.64 -2.55
C ARG A 31 -4.91 12.28 -3.58
N PHE A 32 -5.32 11.64 -4.67
CA PHE A 32 -4.45 11.23 -5.75
C PHE A 32 -5.20 11.20 -7.09
N GLU A 33 -4.46 11.20 -8.19
CA GLU A 33 -4.95 10.95 -9.54
C GLU A 33 -4.72 9.49 -9.92
N ASN A 34 -5.67 8.89 -10.64
CA ASN A 34 -5.57 7.49 -11.05
C ASN A 34 -4.30 7.24 -11.87
N GLY A 35 -3.50 6.26 -11.45
CA GLY A 35 -2.19 5.93 -12.02
C GLY A 35 -0.99 6.50 -11.26
N GLN A 36 -1.19 7.31 -10.21
CA GLN A 36 -0.12 7.73 -9.31
C GLN A 36 0.38 6.60 -8.40
N PHE A 37 1.52 6.85 -7.76
CA PHE A 37 2.12 5.96 -6.77
C PHE A 37 2.35 6.69 -5.45
N VAL A 38 2.42 5.92 -4.36
CA VAL A 38 2.75 6.38 -3.00
C VAL A 38 3.85 5.51 -2.40
N MET A 39 4.43 5.97 -1.29
CA MET A 39 5.36 5.16 -0.51
C MET A 39 4.59 4.33 0.51
N ILE A 40 4.73 3.02 0.47
CA ILE A 40 4.16 2.08 1.45
C ILE A 40 5.30 1.36 2.15
N GLY A 41 5.14 1.07 3.42
CA GLY A 41 6.13 0.35 4.17
C GLY A 41 5.63 -0.18 5.50
N LEU A 42 6.55 -0.84 6.20
CA LEU A 42 6.33 -1.37 7.53
C LEU A 42 7.24 -0.66 8.52
N PRO A 43 6.82 -0.53 9.79
CA PRO A 43 7.72 -0.14 10.86
C PRO A 43 8.92 -1.11 10.93
N ALA A 44 10.11 -0.56 11.09
CA ALA A 44 11.35 -1.32 11.29
C ALA A 44 12.23 -0.58 12.30
N ASP A 45 13.20 -1.28 12.90
CA ASP A 45 14.10 -0.69 13.89
C ASP A 45 14.91 0.47 13.27
N GLY A 46 14.65 1.69 13.73
CA GLY A 46 15.29 2.91 13.27
C GLY A 46 14.53 3.65 12.17
N LYS A 47 14.47 3.12 10.95
CA LYS A 47 13.84 3.78 9.79
C LYS A 47 12.81 2.87 9.12
N PRO A 48 11.58 3.36 8.83
CA PRO A 48 10.58 2.59 8.11
C PRO A 48 11.11 2.05 6.78
N LEU A 49 10.82 0.78 6.51
CA LEU A 49 11.17 0.15 5.23
C LEU A 49 10.11 0.52 4.20
N MET A 50 10.40 1.52 3.38
CA MET A 50 9.46 2.03 2.38
C MET A 50 9.82 1.56 0.96
N ARG A 51 8.79 1.34 0.14
CA ARG A 51 8.88 1.11 -1.30
C ARG A 51 7.80 1.89 -2.03
N ALA A 52 8.07 2.26 -3.27
CA ALA A 52 7.08 2.90 -4.13
C ALA A 52 6.09 1.85 -4.64
N TYR A 53 4.79 2.15 -4.52
CA TYR A 53 3.69 1.32 -4.97
C TYR A 53 2.68 2.17 -5.73
N SER A 54 2.33 1.73 -6.95
CA SER A 54 1.19 2.27 -7.67
C SER A 54 -0.10 1.99 -6.89
N ILE A 55 -0.99 2.96 -6.86
CA ILE A 55 -2.32 2.77 -6.27
C ILE A 55 -3.18 2.05 -7.31
N ALA A 56 -3.68 0.86 -6.95
CA ALA A 56 -4.49 0.04 -7.84
C ALA A 56 -5.99 0.34 -7.74
N SER A 57 -6.45 0.90 -6.61
CA SER A 57 -7.84 1.36 -6.48
C SER A 57 -8.05 2.73 -7.14
N ALA A 58 -9.29 3.03 -7.50
CA ALA A 58 -9.64 4.34 -8.03
C ALA A 58 -9.69 5.41 -6.94
N ASN A 59 -9.41 6.66 -7.30
CA ASN A 59 -9.35 7.79 -6.37
C ASN A 59 -10.66 8.19 -5.69
N TRP A 60 -11.78 7.60 -6.09
CA TRP A 60 -13.10 7.76 -5.46
C TRP A 60 -13.48 6.60 -4.54
N GLU A 61 -12.67 5.54 -4.45
CA GLU A 61 -12.93 4.41 -3.57
C GLU A 61 -12.54 4.72 -2.12
N ASP A 62 -13.29 4.18 -1.16
CA ASP A 62 -13.06 4.37 0.28
C ASP A 62 -11.88 3.54 0.82
N GLU A 63 -11.39 2.57 0.03
CA GLU A 63 -10.26 1.70 0.35
C GLU A 63 -9.10 1.95 -0.60
N MET A 64 -7.88 1.67 -0.12
CA MET A 64 -6.70 1.65 -0.97
C MET A 64 -6.40 0.22 -1.38
N GLU A 65 -6.20 -0.05 -2.66
CA GLU A 65 -5.73 -1.36 -3.14
C GLU A 65 -4.31 -1.26 -3.71
N PHE A 66 -3.52 -2.31 -3.43
CA PHE A 66 -2.16 -2.46 -3.94
C PHE A 66 -1.94 -3.87 -4.44
N PHE A 67 -1.21 -3.98 -5.54
CA PHE A 67 -0.71 -5.24 -6.08
C PHE A 67 0.80 -5.32 -5.90
N SER A 68 1.28 -6.44 -5.37
CA SER A 68 2.66 -6.59 -4.92
C SER A 68 3.26 -7.93 -5.36
N ILE A 69 4.57 -7.88 -5.58
CA ILE A 69 5.42 -9.04 -5.82
C ILE A 69 6.00 -9.54 -4.50
N LYS A 70 6.12 -10.85 -4.37
CA LYS A 70 6.85 -11.54 -3.31
C LYS A 70 8.24 -11.87 -3.85
N VAL A 71 9.23 -11.09 -3.43
CA VAL A 71 10.64 -11.36 -3.72
C VAL A 71 11.25 -11.99 -2.48
N GLN A 72 11.78 -13.20 -2.62
CA GLN A 72 12.55 -13.82 -1.56
C GLN A 72 13.76 -12.91 -1.23
N ASP A 73 13.90 -12.55 0.05
CA ASP A 73 14.95 -11.67 0.57
C ASP A 73 14.92 -10.20 0.07
N GLY A 74 13.74 -9.68 -0.31
CA GLY A 74 13.52 -8.31 -0.86
C GLY A 74 13.24 -7.18 0.15
#